data_AF-A0A661TBU6-F1
#
_entry.id   AF-A0A661TBU6-F1
#
_cell.length_a   1.000
_cell.length_b   1.000
_cell.length_c   1.000
_cell.angle_alpha   90.00
_cell.angle_beta   90.00
_cell.angle_gamma   90.00
#
_symmetry.space_group_name_H-M   'P 1'
#
loop_
_entity.id
_entity.type
_entity.pdbx_description
1 polymer ?
#
loop_
_entity_poly.entity_id
_entity_poly.type
_entity_poly.pdbx_seq_one_letter_code
_entity_poly.pdbx_strand_id
1 'polypeptide(L)' 'MITAYLDCFSGISGDMFIGALLDAGLGAEELKKSLDTLPLKGYHLRIKREKRHHISGTRF' A
#
# COMPACT_ATOMS: atom_id res chain seq x y z
N MET A 1 -5.27 21.95 3.65
CA MET A 1 -5.42 20.81 2.74
C MET A 1 -4.08 20.08 2.69
N ILE A 2 -4.05 18.79 3.04
CA ILE A 2 -2.83 17.98 2.89
C ILE A 2 -2.91 17.34 1.51
N THR A 3 -1.85 17.48 0.70
CA THR A 3 -1.79 16.94 -0.66
C THR A 3 -0.66 15.92 -0.72
N ALA A 4 -0.97 14.70 -1.16
CA ALA A 4 0.06 13.72 -1.51
C ALA A 4 0.53 14.02 -2.95
N TYR A 5 1.84 14.24 -3.12
CA TYR A 5 2.47 14.44 -4.42
C TYR A 5 3.31 13.22 -4.77
N LEU A 6 3.02 12.60 -5.92
CA LEU A 6 3.78 11.45 -6.42
C LEU A 6 4.74 11.90 -7.52
N ASP A 7 6.04 11.91 -7.20
CA ASP A 7 7.09 12.00 -8.21
C ASP A 7 7.60 10.61 -8.54
N CYS A 8 7.01 10.00 -9.56
CA CYS A 8 7.33 8.63 -10.00
C CYS A 8 7.79 8.66 -11.46
N PHE A 9 8.97 9.25 -11.73
CA PHE A 9 9.49 9.47 -13.09
C PHE A 9 9.51 8.19 -13.97
N SER A 10 9.69 7.01 -13.35
CA SER A 10 9.68 5.70 -14.02
C SER A 10 8.43 4.87 -13.72
N GLY A 11 7.39 5.48 -13.16
CA GLY A 11 6.23 4.79 -12.60
C GLY A 11 6.48 4.16 -11.22
N ILE A 12 5.42 3.63 -10.63
CA ILE A 12 5.40 2.91 -9.36
C ILE A 12 4.45 1.70 -9.50
N SER A 13 4.81 0.55 -8.95
CA SER A 13 3.91 -0.61 -8.97
C SER A 13 2.76 -0.45 -7.98
N GLY A 14 1.64 -1.11 -8.24
CA GLY A 14 0.44 -0.97 -7.40
C GLY A 14 0.65 -1.38 -5.94
N ASP A 15 1.39 -2.46 -5.70
CA ASP A 15 1.73 -2.93 -4.34
C ASP A 15 2.65 -1.94 -3.61
N MET A 16 3.62 -1.35 -4.30
CA MET A 16 4.48 -0.30 -3.74
C MET A 16 3.68 0.95 -3.38
N PHE A 17 2.72 1.35 -4.22
CA PHE A 17 1.88 2.51 -3.93
C PHE A 17 0.97 2.27 -2.73
N ILE A 18 0.34 1.09 -2.65
CA ILE A 18 -0.48 0.70 -1.49
C ILE A 18 0.37 0.65 -0.21
N GLY A 19 1.58 0.09 -0.27
CA GLY A 19 2.53 0.08 0.84
C GLY A 19 2.87 1.49 1.34
N ALA A 20 3.11 2.43 0.42
CA ALA A 20 3.37 3.82 0.76
C ALA A 20 2.16 4.52 1.39
N LEU A 21 0.94 4.26 0.91
CA LEU A 21 -0.29 4.80 1.51
C LEU A 21 -0.53 4.27 2.93
N LEU A 22 -0.28 2.98 3.16
CA LEU A 22 -0.35 2.37 4.50
C LEU A 22 0.63 3.05 5.47
N ASP A 23 1.84 3.35 5.01
CA ASP A 23 2.83 4.10 5.80
C ASP A 23 2.44 5.57 6.02
N ALA A 24 1.69 6.16 5.09
CA ALA A 24 1.16 7.51 5.19
C ALA A 24 -0.13 7.63 6.04
N GLY A 25 -0.65 6.50 6.55
CA GLY A 25 -1.78 6.47 7.49
C GLY A 25 -3.08 5.87 6.95
N LEU A 26 -3.09 5.30 5.74
CA LEU A 26 -4.24 4.51 5.26
C LEU A 26 -4.50 3.34 6.21
N GLY A 27 -5.75 3.16 6.63
CA GLY A 27 -6.14 2.05 7.49
C GLY A 27 -6.18 0.71 6.75
N ALA A 28 -5.55 -0.33 7.30
CA ALA A 28 -5.57 -1.68 6.71
C ALA A 28 -7.00 -2.24 6.56
N GLU A 29 -7.88 -1.97 7.52
CA GLU A 29 -9.29 -2.40 7.47
C GLU A 29 -10.09 -1.62 6.43
N GLU A 30 -9.77 -0.34 6.19
CA GLU A 30 -10.40 0.46 5.14
C GLU A 30 -10.00 -0.03 3.75
N LEU A 31 -8.72 -0.35 3.57
CA LEU A 31 -8.21 -1.00 2.36
C LEU A 31 -8.92 -2.34 2.12
N LYS A 32 -9.02 -3.18 3.15
CA LYS A 32 -9.71 -4.48 3.06
C LYS A 32 -11.17 -4.31 2.66
N LYS A 33 -11.92 -3.42 3.31
CA LYS A 33 -13.31 -3.12 2.95
C LYS A 33 -13.44 -2.65 1.51
N SER A 34 -12.49 -1.86 1.02
CA SER A 34 -12.48 -1.40 -0.37
C SER A 34 -12.26 -2.55 -1.35
N LEU A 35 -11.33 -3.47 -1.04
CA LEU A 35 -11.08 -4.66 -1.85
C LEU A 35 -12.25 -5.65 -1.85
N ASP A 36 -13.00 -5.75 -0.76
CA ASP A 36 -14.20 -6.58 -0.65
C ASP A 36 -15.32 -6.16 -1.62
N THR A 37 -15.27 -4.94 -2.16
CA THR A 37 -16.21 -4.47 -3.20
C THR A 37 -15.92 -5.06 -4.58
N LEU A 38 -14.73 -5.62 -4.79
CA LEU A 38 -14.32 -6.21 -6.06
C LEU A 38 -14.75 -7.69 -6.11
N PRO A 39 -15.15 -8.22 -7.28
CA PRO A 39 -15.55 -9.62 -7.43
C PRO A 39 -14.34 -10.58 -7.47
N LEU A 40 -13.39 -10.40 -6.56
CA LEU A 40 -12.15 -11.18 -6.44
C LEU A 40 -12.32 -12.26 -5.36
N LYS A 41 -11.86 -13.48 -5.64
CA LYS A 41 -11.88 -14.61 -4.70
C LYS A 41 -10.52 -15.29 -4.66
N GLY A 42 -10.22 -15.97 -3.55
CA GLY A 42 -9.02 -16.80 -3.41
C GLY A 42 -7.72 -16.04 -3.14
N TYR A 43 -7.79 -14.77 -2.72
CA TYR A 43 -6.61 -13.97 -2.36
C TYR A 43 -6.46 -13.84 -0.85
N HIS A 44 -5.25 -13.51 -0.40
CA HIS A 44 -4.94 -13.21 1.00
C HIS A 44 -4.13 -11.92 1.06
N LEU A 45 -4.51 -11.01 1.96
CA LEU A 45 -3.74 -9.79 2.20
C LEU A 45 -2.56 -10.10 3.12
N ARG A 46 -1.37 -9.64 2.74
CA ARG A 46 -0.16 -9.74 3.56
C ARG A 46 0.47 -8.37 3.71
N ILE A 47 0.19 -7.73 4.83
CA ILE A 47 0.76 -6.44 5.18
C ILE A 47 1.84 -6.67 6.21
N LYS A 48 3.10 -6.32 5.89
CA LYS A 48 4.20 -6.47 6.84
C LYS A 48 5.17 -5.30 6.76
N ARG A 49 5.74 -4.92 7.90
CA ARG A 49 6.90 -4.03 7.94
C ARG A 49 8.13 -4.80 7.45
N GLU A 50 8.88 -4.21 6.54
CA GLU A 50 10.12 -4.78 6.01
C GLU A 50 11.21 -3.72 6.04
N LYS A 51 12.45 -4.14 6.33
CA LYS A 51 13.63 -3.27 6.29
C LYS A 51 14.65 -3.88 5.33
N ARG A 52 15.10 -3.11 4.35
CA ARG A 52 16.14 -3.50 3.38
C ARG A 52 17.16 -2.39 3.30
N HIS A 53 18.45 -2.72 3.40
CA HIS A 53 19.53 -1.73 3.33
C HIS A 53 19.29 -0.48 4.19
N HIS A 54 18.82 -0.68 5.43
CA HIS A 54 18.47 0.38 6.39
C HIS A 54 17.19 1.19 6.10
N ILE A 55 16.54 0.99 4.96
CA ILE A 55 15.27 1.64 4.61
C ILE A 55 14.12 0.74 5.07
N SER A 56 13.15 1.31 5.79
CA SER A 56 11.97 0.58 6.26
C SER A 56 10.70 1.06 5.58
N GLY A 57 9.85 0.12 5.16
CA GLY A 57 8.56 0.40 4.55
C GLY A 57 7.56 -0.72 4.80
N THR A 58 6.29 -0.48 4.48
CA THR A 58 5.29 -1.54 4.41
C THR A 58 5.40 -2.26 3.08
N ARG A 59 5.57 -3.58 3.14
CA ARG A 59 5.44 -4.48 2.01
C ARG A 59 4.02 -5.04 1.98
N PHE A 60 3.33 -4.76 0.89
CA PHE A 60 2.00 -5.27 0.55
C PHE A 60 2.12 -6.48 -0.39
#